data_AF-A0A2V8NT89-F1
#
_entry.id   AF-A0A2V8NT89-F1
#
_cell.length_a   1.000
_cell.length_b   1.000
_cell.length_c   1.000
_cell.angle_alpha   90.00
_cell.angle_beta   90.00
_cell.angle_gamma   90.00
#
_symmetry.space_group_name_H-M   'P 1'
#
loop_
_entity.id
_entity.type
_entity.pdbx_description
1 polymer ?
#
loop_
_entity_poly.entity_id
_entity_poly.type
_entity_poly.pdbx_seq_one_letter_code
_entity_poly.pdbx_strand_id
1 'polypeptide(L)'
;MKSIAYVLWIAAALFSQQQFPRDPAKEMQKRAEKQSSEKNYMELREAALELAELSKQLNADIDEGGQHVISARIFDRLDRIEKLAKRIREKAKGNSILVPKDP
;
A
#
# COMPACT_ATOMS: atom_id res chain seq x y z
N MET A 1 -28.57 -43.29 27.65
CA MET A 1 -27.44 -42.47 27.17
C MET A 1 -27.49 -42.11 25.66
N LYS A 2 -28.64 -42.22 24.97
CA LYS A 2 -28.74 -41.86 23.52
C LYS A 2 -29.41 -40.50 23.27
N SER A 3 -30.12 -39.97 24.26
CA SER A 3 -30.95 -38.76 24.14
C SER A 3 -30.13 -37.46 24.25
N ILE A 4 -29.07 -37.44 25.08
CA ILE A 4 -28.18 -36.28 25.23
C ILE A 4 -27.37 -36.00 23.94
N ALA A 5 -26.96 -37.07 23.24
CA ALA A 5 -26.27 -36.95 21.95
C ALA A 5 -27.18 -36.34 20.86
N TYR A 6 -28.48 -36.63 20.88
CA TYR A 6 -29.45 -36.06 19.95
C TYR A 6 -29.69 -34.57 20.20
N VAL A 7 -29.76 -34.15 21.46
CA VAL A 7 -29.90 -32.72 21.82
C VAL A 7 -28.66 -31.93 21.42
N LEU A 8 -27.46 -32.49 21.59
CA LEU A 8 -26.22 -31.87 21.14
C LEU A 8 -26.12 -31.77 19.60
N TRP A 9 -26.62 -32.76 18.87
CA TRP A 9 -26.64 -32.72 17.40
C TRP A 9 -27.66 -31.71 16.86
N ILE A 10 -28.83 -31.58 17.51
CA ILE A 10 -29.84 -30.58 17.17
C ILE A 10 -29.37 -29.16 17.54
N ALA A 11 -28.68 -28.99 18.68
CA ALA A 11 -28.08 -27.71 19.06
C ALA A 11 -26.99 -27.27 18.08
N ALA A 12 -26.14 -28.19 17.62
CA ALA A 12 -25.12 -27.92 16.60
C ALA A 12 -25.75 -27.57 15.23
N ALA A 13 -26.84 -28.23 14.84
CA ALA A 13 -27.57 -27.93 13.61
C ALA A 13 -28.22 -26.54 13.66
N LEU A 14 -28.81 -26.15 14.79
CA LEU A 14 -29.42 -24.83 14.98
C LEU A 14 -28.39 -23.70 15.04
N PHE A 15 -27.19 -23.95 15.59
CA PHE A 15 -26.10 -22.96 15.60
C PHE A 15 -25.46 -22.72 14.21
N SER A 16 -25.56 -23.71 13.29
CA SER A 16 -24.99 -23.62 11.95
C SER A 16 -25.77 -22.74 10.97
N GLN A 17 -27.03 -22.40 11.29
CA GLN A 17 -27.91 -21.58 10.44
C GLN A 17 -27.83 -20.07 10.73
N GLN A 18 -27.12 -19.64 11.76
CA GLN A 18 -26.93 -18.21 12.03
C GLN A 18 -25.76 -17.66 11.21
N GLN A 19 -25.80 -17.88 9.89
CA GLN A 19 -25.00 -17.12 8.94
C GLN A 19 -25.57 -15.69 8.92
N PHE A 20 -24.94 -14.81 9.70
CA PHE A 20 -25.16 -13.36 9.60
C PHE A 20 -25.18 -12.96 8.11
N PRO A 21 -26.20 -12.24 7.64
CA PRO A 21 -26.25 -11.84 6.24
C PRO A 21 -25.00 -11.02 5.93
N ARG A 22 -24.19 -11.50 4.99
CA ARG A 22 -23.04 -10.74 4.47
C ARG A 22 -23.59 -9.50 3.79
N ASP A 23 -23.41 -8.36 4.43
CA ASP A 23 -23.82 -7.07 3.87
C ASP A 23 -23.03 -6.81 2.57
N PRO A 24 -23.69 -6.81 1.40
CA PRO A 24 -23.01 -6.61 0.11
C PRO A 24 -22.28 -5.27 0.04
N ALA A 25 -22.71 -4.26 0.82
CA ALA A 25 -22.04 -2.97 0.89
C ALA A 25 -20.67 -3.07 1.58
N LYS A 26 -20.56 -3.88 2.64
CA LYS A 26 -19.29 -4.11 3.35
C LYS A 26 -18.28 -4.90 2.50
N GLU A 27 -18.75 -5.86 1.71
CA GLU A 27 -17.87 -6.57 0.77
C GLU A 27 -17.33 -5.66 -0.33
N MET A 28 -18.18 -4.77 -0.85
CA MET A 28 -17.80 -3.79 -1.87
C MET A 28 -16.75 -2.80 -1.32
N GLN A 29 -16.96 -2.28 -0.11
CA GLN A 29 -15.99 -1.42 0.57
C GLN A 29 -14.64 -2.11 0.77
N LYS A 30 -14.65 -3.34 1.30
CA LYS A 30 -13.42 -4.12 1.53
C LYS A 30 -12.66 -4.41 0.22
N ARG A 31 -13.36 -4.64 -0.89
CA ARG A 31 -12.72 -4.80 -2.21
C ARG A 31 -12.11 -3.49 -2.70
N ALA A 32 -12.82 -2.37 -2.54
CA ALA A 32 -12.32 -1.05 -2.91
C ALA A 32 -11.07 -0.66 -2.09
N GLU A 33 -11.06 -0.93 -0.78
CA GLU A 33 -9.91 -0.72 0.10
C GLU A 33 -8.70 -1.59 -0.29
N LYS A 34 -8.92 -2.86 -0.61
CA LYS A 34 -7.84 -3.73 -1.08
C LYS A 34 -7.23 -3.21 -2.38
N GLN A 35 -8.08 -2.88 -3.35
CA GLN A 35 -7.62 -2.35 -4.64
C GLN A 35 -6.86 -1.03 -4.49
N SER A 36 -7.34 -0.12 -3.63
CA SER A 36 -6.64 1.14 -3.37
C SER A 36 -5.30 0.91 -2.67
N SER A 37 -5.24 0.00 -1.69
CA SER A 37 -3.99 -0.35 -0.99
C SER A 37 -2.95 -0.97 -1.92
N GLU A 38 -3.37 -1.87 -2.82
CA GLU A 38 -2.49 -2.54 -3.78
C GLU A 38 -1.95 -1.54 -4.81
N LYS A 39 -2.82 -0.67 -5.33
CA LYS A 39 -2.42 0.41 -6.24
C LYS A 39 -1.43 1.37 -5.57
N ASN A 40 -1.69 1.78 -4.32
CA ASN A 40 -0.79 2.64 -3.57
C ASN A 40 0.58 1.99 -3.36
N TYR A 41 0.61 0.69 -3.03
CA TYR A 41 1.86 -0.05 -2.87
C TYR A 41 2.66 -0.14 -4.18
N MET A 42 2.00 -0.46 -5.29
CA MET A 42 2.65 -0.49 -6.61
C MET A 42 3.25 0.87 -6.99
N GLU A 43 2.47 1.95 -6.85
CA GLU A 43 2.95 3.31 -7.17
C GLU A 43 4.11 3.76 -6.26
N LEU A 44 4.08 3.40 -4.98
CA LEU A 44 5.20 3.67 -4.05
C LEU A 44 6.45 2.89 -4.44
N ARG A 45 6.29 1.62 -4.82
CA ARG A 45 7.40 0.76 -5.25
C ARG A 45 8.04 1.29 -6.53
N GLU A 46 7.24 1.66 -7.52
CA GLU A 46 7.74 2.25 -8.77
C GLU A 46 8.51 3.54 -8.51
N ALA A 47 7.95 4.45 -7.70
CA ALA A 47 8.62 5.69 -7.38
C ALA A 47 9.94 5.47 -6.61
N ALA A 48 10.02 4.46 -5.74
CA ALA A 48 11.25 4.10 -5.04
C ALA A 48 12.32 3.53 -5.99
N LEU A 49 11.92 2.72 -6.98
CA LEU A 49 12.82 2.21 -8.02
C LEU A 49 13.36 3.34 -8.89
N GLU A 50 12.50 4.27 -9.31
CA GLU A 50 12.90 5.44 -10.10
C GLU A 50 13.86 6.34 -9.32
N LEU A 51 13.61 6.55 -8.02
CA LEU A 51 14.51 7.30 -7.14
C LEU A 51 15.89 6.64 -7.04
N ALA A 52 15.95 5.31 -6.90
CA ALA A 52 17.21 4.57 -6.86
C ALA A 52 17.98 4.70 -8.17
N GLU A 53 17.29 4.60 -9.31
CA GLU A 53 17.91 4.74 -10.63
C GLU A 53 18.43 6.17 -10.88
N LEU A 54 17.65 7.20 -10.54
CA LEU A 54 18.11 8.60 -10.65
C LEU A 54 19.32 8.87 -9.75
N SER A 55 19.33 8.31 -8.55
CA SER A 55 20.46 8.44 -7.62
C SER A 55 21.73 7.80 -8.18
N LYS A 56 21.61 6.63 -8.81
CA LYS A 56 22.72 5.96 -9.51
C LYS A 56 23.24 6.79 -10.67
N GLN A 57 22.35 7.36 -11.48
CA GLN A 57 22.72 8.21 -12.61
C GLN A 57 23.36 9.53 -12.16
N LEU A 58 22.88 10.11 -11.06
CA LEU A 58 23.50 11.29 -10.46
C LEU A 58 24.92 10.99 -10.00
N ASN A 59 25.16 9.85 -9.35
CA ASN A 59 26.50 9.43 -8.97
C ASN A 59 27.42 9.30 -10.18
N ALA A 60 26.93 8.65 -11.25
CA ALA A 60 27.69 8.51 -12.49
C ALA A 60 28.03 9.87 -13.14
N ASP A 61 27.09 10.83 -13.17
CA ASP A 61 27.35 12.17 -13.70
C ASP A 61 28.40 12.93 -12.87
N ILE A 62 28.43 12.75 -11.55
CA ILE A 62 29.44 13.33 -10.65
C ILE A 62 30.81 12.69 -10.92
N ASP A 63 30.86 11.38 -11.03
CA ASP A 63 32.09 10.62 -11.31
C ASP A 63 32.67 10.99 -12.69
N GLU A 64 31.82 11.16 -13.70
CA GLU A 64 32.21 11.54 -15.07
C GLU A 64 32.66 13.02 -15.17
N GLY A 65 31.97 13.92 -14.46
CA GLY A 65 32.30 15.36 -14.46
C GLY A 65 33.60 15.70 -13.72
N GLY A 66 34.01 14.87 -12.75
CA GLY A 66 35.13 15.16 -11.88
C GLY A 66 34.85 16.28 -10.87
N GLN A 67 35.85 16.63 -10.07
CA GLN A 67 35.68 17.39 -8.82
C GLN A 67 35.13 18.83 -8.97
N HIS A 68 35.16 19.40 -10.17
CA HIS A 68 34.85 20.82 -10.41
C HIS A 68 33.79 21.08 -11.47
N VAL A 69 33.12 20.04 -11.99
CA VAL A 69 32.11 20.20 -13.04
C VAL A 69 30.73 19.85 -12.49
N ILE A 70 29.90 20.89 -12.33
CA ILE A 70 28.45 20.70 -12.12
C ILE A 70 27.76 20.97 -13.45
N SER A 71 27.29 19.91 -14.09
CA SER A 71 26.58 20.00 -15.36
C SER A 71 25.11 20.37 -15.15
N ALA A 72 24.47 20.95 -16.17
CA ALA A 72 23.02 21.16 -16.17
C ALA A 72 22.23 19.84 -15.95
N ARG A 73 22.81 18.71 -16.38
CA ARG A 73 22.22 17.38 -16.20
C ARG A 73 22.11 16.98 -14.73
N ILE A 74 23.10 17.37 -13.90
CA ILE A 74 23.06 17.16 -12.45
C ILE A 74 21.88 17.92 -11.83
N PHE A 75 21.69 19.19 -12.21
CA PHE A 75 20.54 19.99 -11.74
C PHE A 75 19.20 19.38 -12.14
N ASP A 76 19.05 18.96 -13.40
CA ASP A 76 17.83 18.32 -13.89
C ASP A 76 17.50 17.02 -13.12
N ARG A 77 18.52 16.21 -12.78
CA ARG A 77 18.31 15.00 -11.99
C ARG A 77 17.94 15.31 -10.54
N LEU A 78 18.58 16.31 -9.93
CA LEU A 78 18.24 16.74 -8.57
C LEU A 78 16.79 17.24 -8.47
N ASP A 79 16.32 18.02 -9.45
CA ASP A 79 14.91 18.47 -9.51
C ASP A 79 13.94 17.29 -9.66
N ARG A 80 14.28 16.29 -10.50
CA ARG A 80 13.47 15.06 -10.62
C ARG A 80 13.43 14.27 -9.31
N ILE A 81 14.57 14.13 -8.63
CA ILE A 81 14.67 13.46 -7.33
C ILE A 81 13.78 14.18 -6.30
N GLU A 82 13.83 15.51 -6.23
CA GLU A 82 12.99 16.29 -5.31
C GLU A 82 11.50 16.06 -5.57
N LYS A 83 11.07 16.11 -6.84
CA LYS A 83 9.67 15.88 -7.24
C LYS A 83 9.20 14.47 -6.87
N LEU A 84 10.02 13.45 -7.11
CA LEU A 84 9.71 12.07 -6.74
C LEU A 84 9.63 11.88 -5.23
N ALA A 85 10.60 12.42 -4.48
CA ALA A 85 10.59 12.36 -3.02
C ALA A 85 9.33 13.02 -2.44
N LYS A 86 8.90 14.16 -2.97
CA LYS A 86 7.63 14.80 -2.60
C LYS A 86 6.44 13.89 -2.91
N ARG A 87 6.36 13.30 -4.10
CA ARG A 87 5.26 12.41 -4.48
C ARG A 87 5.17 11.17 -3.58
N ILE A 88 6.30 10.55 -3.26
CA ILE A 88 6.39 9.41 -2.34
C ILE A 88 5.87 9.81 -0.95
N ARG A 89 6.37 10.94 -0.42
CA ARG A 89 5.97 11.45 0.89
C ARG A 89 4.47 11.73 0.98
N GLU A 90 3.90 12.39 -0.02
CA GLU A 90 2.46 12.72 -0.02
C GLU A 90 1.60 11.44 -0.13
N LYS A 91 2.01 10.46 -0.92
CA LYS A 91 1.32 9.15 -0.99
C LYS A 91 1.42 8.36 0.31
N ALA A 92 2.58 8.38 0.98
CA ALA A 92 2.76 7.72 2.26
C ALA A 92 1.88 8.34 3.37
N LYS A 93 1.72 9.67 3.37
CA LYS A 93 0.81 10.37 4.30
C LYS A 93 -0.67 10.07 4.03
N GLY A 94 -1.05 9.88 2.76
CA GLY A 94 -2.43 9.61 2.35
C GLY A 94 -3.04 8.32 2.91
N ASN A 95 -2.22 7.43 3.49
CA ASN A 95 -2.64 6.16 4.08
C ASN A 95 -2.71 6.18 5.63
N SER A 96 -2.26 7.24 6.30
CA SER A 96 -2.36 7.36 7.77
C SER A 96 -3.68 7.97 8.25
N ILE A 97 -4.48 8.54 7.35
CA ILE A 97 -5.78 9.19 7.66
C ILE A 97 -6.97 8.23 7.49
N LEU A 98 -6.79 7.13 6.76
CA LEU A 98 -7.87 6.17 6.45
C LEU A 98 -7.87 4.91 7.31
N VAL A 99 -7.01 4.82 8.34
CA VAL A 99 -7.24 3.83 9.40
C VAL A 99 -8.35 4.42 10.27
N PRO A 100 -9.57 3.84 10.30
CA PRO A 100 -10.52 4.21 11.33
C PRO A 100 -9.82 3.87 12.64
N LYS A 101 -9.54 4.90 13.45
CA LYS A 101 -9.25 4.68 14.86
C LYS A 101 -10.56 4.13 15.41
N ASP A 102 -10.64 2.82 15.60
CA ASP A 102 -11.78 2.20 16.26
C ASP A 102 -12.05 2.98 17.55
N PRO A 103 -13.32 3.38 17.82
CA PRO A 103 -13.69 4.09 19.04
C PRO A 103 -13.45 3.24 20.30
#